data_AF-A0A4Y1MQY8-F1
#
_entry.id   AF-A0A4Y1MQY8-F1
#
_cell.length_a   1.000
_cell.length_b   1.000
_cell.length_c   1.000
_cell.angle_alpha   90.00
_cell.angle_beta   90.00
_cell.angle_gamma   90.00
#
_symmetry.space_group_name_H-M   'P 1'
#
loop_
_entity.id
_entity.type
_entity.pdbx_description
1 polymer ?
#
loop_
_entity_poly.entity_id
_entity_poly.type
_entity_poly.pdbx_seq_one_letter_code
_entity_poly.pdbx_strand_id
1 'polypeptide(L)'
;MSDAQRLLDLAARVEALLPCPFCGSPASEGCGGPKQHWISCDGCSVEGPIEQEMFQAVAAWNTRTPDATHLREVNAALVEALREIEAKARDLADDAMTNQRGLWLACANEARAALARATTQEQSP
;
A
#
# COMPACT_ATOMS: atom_id res chain seq x y z
N MET A 1 -34.86 14.49 7.82
CA MET A 1 -34.06 14.52 9.07
C MET A 1 -33.65 15.96 9.31
N SER A 2 -33.91 16.53 10.48
CA SER A 2 -33.56 17.93 10.78
C SER A 2 -32.06 18.08 11.02
N ASP A 3 -31.51 19.26 10.75
CA ASP A 3 -30.10 19.55 11.01
C ASP A 3 -29.72 19.45 12.49
N ALA A 4 -30.70 19.69 13.38
CA ALA A 4 -30.55 19.45 14.82
C ALA A 4 -30.27 17.97 15.15
N GLN A 5 -30.93 17.04 14.45
CA GLN A 5 -30.70 15.60 14.63
C GLN A 5 -29.29 15.20 14.13
N ARG A 6 -28.82 15.81 13.04
CA ARG A 6 -27.47 15.56 12.50
C ARG A 6 -26.37 16.08 13.42
N LEU A 7 -26.60 17.22 14.08
CA LEU A 7 -25.66 17.79 15.06
C LEU A 7 -25.63 16.98 16.37
N LEU A 8 -26.78 16.48 16.85
CA LEU A 8 -26.84 15.58 18.00
C LEU A 8 -26.16 14.23 17.73
N ASP A 9 -26.41 13.63 16.56
CA ASP A 9 -25.73 12.39 16.16
C ASP A 9 -24.21 12.60 15.97
N LEU A 10 -23.79 13.77 15.48
CA LEU A 10 -22.38 14.11 15.34
C LEU A 10 -21.72 14.32 16.72
N ALA A 11 -22.38 15.02 17.64
CA ALA A 11 -21.90 15.21 19.01
C ALA A 11 -21.78 13.87 19.76
N ALA A 12 -22.79 13.00 19.64
CA ALA A 12 -22.76 11.66 20.23
C ALA A 12 -21.63 10.78 19.65
N ARG A 13 -21.26 10.98 18.36
CA ARG A 13 -20.12 10.30 17.73
C ARG A 13 -18.76 10.83 18.15
N VAL A 14 -18.67 12.11 18.55
CA VAL A 14 -17.43 12.70 19.09
C VAL A 14 -17.16 12.19 20.51
N GLU A 15 -18.21 11.87 21.28
CA GLU A 15 -18.09 11.28 22.62
C GLU A 15 -17.90 9.76 22.62
N ALA A 16 -18.32 9.06 21.56
CA ALA A 16 -18.20 7.61 21.48
C ALA A 16 -16.74 7.18 21.20
N LEU A 17 -16.22 6.32 22.06
CA LEU A 17 -14.91 5.71 21.88
C LEU A 17 -14.91 4.75 20.68
N LEU A 18 -14.06 5.02 19.68
CA LEU A 18 -13.93 4.17 18.50
C LEU A 18 -13.14 2.88 18.82
N PRO A 19 -13.44 1.75 18.12
CA PRO A 19 -12.66 0.54 18.26
C PRO A 19 -11.20 0.76 17.83
N CYS A 20 -10.34 -0.16 18.22
CA CYS A 20 -8.92 -0.09 17.89
C CYS A 20 -8.69 -0.07 16.37
N PRO A 21 -7.98 0.94 15.82
CA PRO A 21 -7.77 1.05 14.38
C PRO A 21 -6.80 0.00 13.82
N PHE A 22 -6.09 -0.72 14.68
CA PHE A 22 -5.07 -1.70 14.28
C PHE A 22 -5.63 -3.13 14.19
N CYS A 23 -6.54 -3.50 15.09
CA CYS A 23 -7.07 -4.87 15.17
C CYS A 23 -8.60 -4.96 15.20
N GLY A 24 -9.31 -3.83 15.24
CA GLY A 24 -10.78 -3.77 15.29
C GLY A 24 -11.41 -4.20 16.62
N SER A 25 -10.60 -4.60 17.61
CA SER A 25 -11.12 -4.96 18.94
C SER A 25 -11.62 -3.72 19.71
N PRO A 26 -12.50 -3.91 20.70
CA PRO A 26 -12.91 -2.83 21.60
C PRO A 26 -11.71 -2.14 22.26
N ALA A 27 -11.89 -0.86 22.57
CA ALA A 27 -10.96 -0.07 23.34
C ALA A 27 -11.62 0.32 24.66
N SER A 28 -10.81 0.41 25.72
CA SER A 28 -11.25 0.69 27.08
C SER A 28 -10.44 1.84 27.69
N GLU A 29 -11.02 2.52 28.67
CA GLU A 29 -10.32 3.56 29.43
C GLU A 29 -9.33 2.93 30.42
N GLY A 30 -8.11 3.47 30.46
CA GLY A 30 -7.18 3.28 31.56
C GLY A 30 -7.08 4.54 32.41
N CYS A 31 -7.01 4.36 33.74
CA CYS A 31 -6.87 5.44 34.71
C CYS A 31 -5.73 5.13 35.69
N GLY A 32 -4.74 6.04 35.75
CA GLY A 32 -3.54 5.93 36.59
C GLY A 32 -3.54 6.88 37.78
N GLY A 33 -4.53 7.76 37.88
CA GLY A 33 -4.66 8.78 38.91
C GLY A 33 -5.55 9.95 38.45
N PRO A 34 -5.70 11.01 39.28
CA PRO A 34 -6.70 12.08 39.07
C PRO A 34 -6.55 12.92 37.80
N LYS A 35 -5.48 12.73 37.01
CA LYS A 35 -5.15 13.49 35.79
C LYS A 35 -4.37 12.62 34.79
N GLN A 36 -4.62 11.32 34.78
CA GLN A 36 -3.92 10.37 33.91
C GLN A 36 -4.94 9.42 33.31
N HIS A 37 -5.51 9.85 32.19
CA HIS A 37 -6.45 9.07 31.40
C HIS A 37 -5.77 8.65 30.10
N TRP A 38 -5.92 7.40 29.70
CA TRP A 38 -5.53 6.93 28.38
C TRP A 38 -6.57 5.94 27.87
N ILE A 39 -6.50 5.62 26.58
CA ILE A 39 -7.28 4.53 26.00
C ILE A 39 -6.35 3.37 25.71
N SER A 40 -6.77 2.14 26.01
CA SER A 40 -6.05 0.92 25.67
C SER A 40 -6.92 0.00 24.82
N CYS A 41 -6.31 -0.73 23.89
CA CYS A 41 -7.01 -1.77 23.15
C CYS A 41 -7.03 -3.09 23.92
N ASP A 42 -8.21 -3.68 24.08
CA ASP A 42 -8.38 -4.95 24.79
C ASP A 42 -7.83 -6.16 24.01
N GLY A 43 -7.63 -6.02 22.69
CA GLY A 43 -7.17 -7.09 21.81
C GLY A 43 -5.66 -7.11 21.57
N CYS A 44 -5.06 -5.95 21.27
CA CYS A 44 -3.64 -5.85 20.92
C CYS A 44 -2.80 -5.02 21.91
N SER A 45 -3.41 -4.53 22.99
CA SER A 45 -2.76 -3.75 24.06
C SER A 45 -2.05 -2.48 23.58
N VAL A 46 -2.41 -1.95 22.40
CA VAL A 46 -1.92 -0.65 21.96
C VAL A 46 -2.57 0.45 22.78
N GLU A 47 -1.77 1.42 23.21
CA GLU A 47 -2.20 2.48 24.11
C GLU A 47 -2.19 3.85 23.43
N GLY A 48 -3.17 4.67 23.83
CA GLY A 48 -3.32 6.08 23.52
C GLY A 48 -2.28 6.95 24.21
N PRO A 49 -2.21 8.26 23.88
CA PRO A 49 -1.48 9.19 24.71
C PRO A 49 -2.17 9.32 26.08
N ILE A 50 -1.39 9.66 27.11
CA ILE A 50 -1.93 9.99 28.44
C ILE A 50 -2.36 11.46 28.41
N GLU A 51 -3.62 11.72 28.75
CA GLU A 51 -4.24 13.04 28.81
C GLU A 51 -4.75 13.35 30.22
N GLN A 52 -5.01 14.63 30.48
CA GLN A 52 -5.47 15.09 31.79
C GLN A 52 -6.95 14.79 32.04
N GLU A 53 -7.74 14.74 30.98
CA GLU A 53 -9.19 14.52 31.02
C GLU A 53 -9.59 13.38 30.08
N MET A 54 -10.59 12.58 30.46
CA MET A 54 -11.02 11.41 29.67
C MET A 54 -11.45 11.79 28.24
N PHE A 55 -12.18 12.90 28.07
CA PHE A 55 -12.61 13.32 26.72
C PHE A 55 -11.43 13.66 25.80
N GLN A 56 -10.30 14.12 26.36
CA GLN A 56 -9.08 14.39 25.61
C GLN A 56 -8.44 13.08 25.17
N ALA A 57 -8.39 12.07 26.05
CA ALA A 57 -7.89 10.73 25.71
C ALA A 57 -8.73 10.07 24.60
N VAL A 58 -10.06 10.19 24.68
CA VAL A 58 -10.99 9.70 23.64
C VAL A 58 -10.78 10.45 22.32
N ALA A 59 -10.71 11.78 22.33
CA ALA A 59 -10.48 12.56 21.13
C ALA A 59 -9.13 12.22 20.47
N ALA A 60 -8.08 12.08 21.27
CA ALA A 60 -6.75 11.70 20.81
C ALA A 60 -6.68 10.25 20.31
N TRP A 61 -7.50 9.34 20.86
CA TRP A 61 -7.64 7.98 20.33
C TRP A 61 -8.38 7.98 19.00
N ASN A 62 -9.49 8.70 18.92
CA ASN A 62 -10.36 8.71 17.74
C ASN A 62 -9.69 9.37 16.52
N THR A 63 -8.74 10.30 16.71
CA THR A 63 -7.96 10.91 15.62
C THR A 63 -6.92 9.96 15.01
N ARG A 64 -6.59 8.84 15.68
CA ARG A 64 -5.67 7.82 15.17
C ARG A 64 -6.28 6.96 14.07
N THR A 65 -7.58 7.05 13.85
CA THR A 65 -8.24 6.31 12.76
C THR A 65 -8.10 7.14 11.49
N PRO A 66 -7.25 6.75 10.51
CA PRO A 66 -7.28 7.42 9.23
C PRO A 66 -8.69 7.30 8.64
N ASP A 67 -9.21 8.41 8.13
CA ASP A 67 -10.54 8.46 7.54
C ASP A 67 -10.69 7.33 6.52
N ALA A 68 -11.71 6.50 6.68
CA ALA A 68 -11.97 5.36 5.79
C ALA A 68 -12.13 5.81 4.33
N THR A 69 -12.58 7.04 4.10
CA THR A 69 -12.64 7.65 2.76
C THR A 69 -11.23 7.85 2.22
N HIS A 70 -10.37 8.52 2.98
CA HIS A 70 -8.97 8.73 2.63
C HIS A 70 -8.21 7.42 2.38
N LEU A 71 -8.41 6.39 3.22
CA LEU A 71 -7.79 5.07 3.01
C LEU A 71 -8.24 4.42 1.70
N ARG A 72 -9.51 4.52 1.34
CA ARG A 72 -10.02 3.98 0.07
C ARG A 72 -9.42 4.71 -1.12
N GLU A 73 -9.27 6.02 -1.04
CA GLU A 73 -8.65 6.84 -2.08
C GLU A 73 -7.17 6.46 -2.28
N VAL A 74 -6.41 6.38 -1.19
CA VAL A 74 -5.00 5.97 -1.24
C VAL A 74 -4.85 4.54 -1.76
N ASN A 75 -5.70 3.61 -1.31
CA ASN A 75 -5.67 2.24 -1.80
C ASN A 75 -6.02 2.14 -3.29
N ALA A 76 -7.02 2.90 -3.76
CA ALA A 76 -7.37 2.93 -5.18
C ALA A 76 -6.21 3.48 -6.03
N ALA A 77 -5.58 4.57 -5.60
CA ALA A 77 -4.41 5.14 -6.27
C ALA A 77 -3.22 4.16 -6.30
N LEU A 78 -2.99 3.45 -5.20
CA LEU A 78 -1.92 2.44 -5.12
C LEU A 78 -2.18 1.27 -6.07
N VAL A 79 -3.41 0.79 -6.18
CA VAL A 79 -3.78 -0.30 -7.10
C VAL A 79 -3.55 0.10 -8.56
N GLU A 80 -3.92 1.32 -8.95
CA GLU A 80 -3.66 1.81 -10.31
C GLU A 80 -2.15 1.94 -10.57
N ALA A 81 -1.39 2.50 -9.63
CA ALA A 81 0.07 2.58 -9.77
C ALA A 81 0.73 1.21 -9.92
N LEU A 82 0.27 0.20 -9.19
CA LEU A 82 0.76 -1.17 -9.32
C LEU A 82 0.47 -1.76 -10.70
N ARG A 83 -0.74 -1.54 -11.25
CA ARG A 83 -1.11 -1.98 -12.61
C ARG A 83 -0.21 -1.35 -13.67
N GLU A 84 0.11 -0.07 -13.52
CA GLU A 84 1.03 0.62 -14.44
C GLU A 84 2.46 0.05 -14.37
N ILE A 85 2.94 -0.25 -13.17
CA ILE A 85 4.26 -0.87 -12.97
C ILE A 85 4.29 -2.27 -13.59
N GLU A 86 3.26 -3.08 -13.38
CA GLU A 86 3.14 -4.42 -13.97
C GLU A 86 3.10 -4.37 -15.50
N ALA A 87 2.38 -3.41 -16.09
CA ALA A 87 2.34 -3.21 -17.54
C ALA A 87 3.74 -2.86 -18.08
N LYS A 88 4.42 -1.88 -17.48
CA LYS A 88 5.77 -1.49 -17.86
C LYS A 88 6.77 -2.63 -17.73
N ALA A 89 6.67 -3.43 -16.66
CA ALA A 89 7.54 -4.58 -16.45
C ALA A 89 7.35 -5.64 -17.54
N ARG A 90 6.10 -5.86 -17.98
CA ARG A 90 5.81 -6.77 -19.09
C ARG A 90 6.39 -6.26 -20.41
N ASP A 91 6.19 -4.99 -20.73
CA ASP A 91 6.71 -4.39 -21.96
C ASP A 91 8.25 -4.49 -22.02
N LEU A 92 8.92 -4.18 -20.90
CA LEU A 92 10.38 -4.34 -20.79
C LEU A 92 10.85 -5.78 -20.97
N ALA A 93 10.08 -6.76 -20.50
CA ALA A 93 10.39 -8.17 -20.68
C ALA A 93 10.24 -8.61 -22.15
N ASP A 94 9.17 -8.17 -22.82
CA ASP A 94 8.92 -8.45 -24.23
C ASP A 94 9.98 -7.80 -25.14
N ASP A 95 10.39 -6.57 -24.83
CA ASP A 95 11.48 -5.87 -25.51
C ASP A 95 12.82 -6.58 -25.31
N ALA A 96 13.13 -7.02 -24.08
CA ALA A 96 14.35 -7.76 -23.78
C ALA A 96 14.41 -9.10 -24.55
N MET A 97 13.29 -9.84 -24.59
CA MET A 97 13.19 -11.08 -25.36
C MET A 97 13.35 -10.85 -26.86
N THR A 98 12.72 -9.80 -27.40
CA THR A 98 12.81 -9.44 -28.81
C THR A 98 14.24 -9.06 -29.19
N ASN A 99 14.90 -8.25 -28.37
CA ASN A 99 16.30 -7.87 -28.56
C ASN A 99 17.24 -9.09 -28.51
N GLN A 100 17.07 -9.98 -27.52
CA GLN A 100 17.88 -11.20 -27.41
C GLN A 100 17.72 -12.11 -28.63
N ARG A 101 16.49 -12.27 -29.13
CA ARG A 101 16.22 -13.04 -30.36
C ARG A 101 16.89 -12.42 -31.58
N GLY A 102 16.86 -11.09 -31.71
CA GLY A 102 17.54 -10.35 -32.77
C GLY A 102 19.05 -10.59 -32.77
N LEU A 103 19.68 -10.50 -31.60
CA LEU A 103 21.12 -10.76 -31.42
C LEU A 103 21.49 -12.20 -31.81
N TRP A 104 20.68 -13.18 -31.40
CA TRP A 104 20.92 -14.58 -31.74
C TRP A 104 20.83 -14.83 -33.27
N LEU A 105 19.83 -14.26 -33.94
CA LEU A 105 19.68 -14.34 -35.40
C LEU A 105 20.87 -13.72 -36.14
N ALA A 106 21.35 -12.56 -35.68
CA ALA A 106 22.53 -11.90 -36.26
C ALA A 106 23.77 -12.80 -36.16
N CYS A 107 24.06 -13.32 -34.96
CA CYS A 107 25.18 -14.21 -34.72
C CYS A 107 25.10 -15.50 -35.55
N ALA A 108 23.91 -16.11 -35.66
CA ALA A 108 23.70 -17.30 -36.48
C ALA A 108 23.95 -17.04 -37.98
N ASN A 109 23.56 -15.88 -38.50
CA ASN A 109 23.80 -15.51 -39.89
C ASN A 109 25.28 -15.24 -40.18
N GLU A 110 25.99 -14.57 -39.26
CA GLU A 110 27.43 -14.36 -39.36
C GLU A 110 28.20 -15.68 -39.37
N ALA A 111 27.82 -16.63 -38.51
CA ALA A 111 28.42 -17.96 -38.46
C ALA A 111 28.20 -18.73 -39.78
N ARG A 112 26.99 -18.70 -40.34
CA ARG A 112 26.70 -19.29 -41.66
C ARG A 112 27.53 -18.65 -42.77
N ALA A 113 27.63 -17.33 -42.77
CA ALA A 113 28.43 -16.61 -43.76
C ALA A 113 29.92 -16.96 -43.63
N ALA A 114 30.44 -17.11 -42.42
CA ALA A 114 31.81 -17.54 -42.18
C ALA A 114 32.07 -18.96 -42.69
N LEU A 115 31.14 -19.89 -42.44
CA LEU A 115 31.24 -21.26 -42.93
C LEU A 115 31.26 -21.31 -44.47
N ALA A 116 30.37 -20.55 -45.14
CA ALA A 116 30.33 -20.49 -46.59
C ALA A 116 31.64 -19.95 -47.19
N ARG A 117 32.26 -18.95 -46.56
CA ARG A 117 33.57 -18.44 -46.99
C ARG A 117 34.66 -19.51 -46.86
N ALA A 118 34.70 -20.23 -45.74
CA ALA A 118 35.68 -21.29 -45.50
C ALA A 118 35.57 -22.41 -46.55
N THR A 119 34.35 -22.87 -46.86
CA THR A 119 34.14 -23.93 -47.86
C THR A 119 34.48 -23.49 -49.29
N THR A 120 34.41 -22.20 -49.59
CA THR A 120 34.79 -21.68 -50.92
C THR A 120 36.31 -21.62 -51.08
N GLN A 121 37.03 -21.37 -49.98
CA GLN A 121 38.49 -21.28 -49.97
C GLN A 121 39.17 -22.65 -50.15
N GLU A 122 38.55 -23.73 -49.68
CA GLU A 122 39.05 -25.11 -49.86
C GLU A 122 38.80 -25.67 -51.28
N GLN A 123 37.95 -25.02 -52.08
CA GLN A 123 37.62 -25.45 -53.45
C GLN A 123 38.40 -24.73 -54.54
N SER A 124 39.32 -23.82 -54.17
CA SER A 124 40.23 -23.17 -55.12
C SER A 124 41.50 -24.02 -55.27
N PRO A 125 41.80 -24.58 -56.45
CA PRO A 125 42.98 -25.43 -56.69
C PRO A 125 44.30 -24.66 -56.68
#